data_AF-A0A673H6Q9-F1
#
_entry.id   AF-A0A673H6Q9-F1
#
_cell.length_a   1.000
_cell.length_b   1.000
_cell.length_c   1.000
_cell.angle_alpha   90.00
_cell.angle_beta   90.00
_cell.angle_gamma   90.00
#
_symmetry.space_group_name_H-M   'P 1'
#
loop_
_entity.id
_entity.type
_entity.pdbx_description
1 polymer ?
#
loop_
_entity_poly.entity_id
_entity_poly.type
_entity_poly.pdbx_seq_one_letter_code
_entity_poly.pdbx_strand_id
1 'polypeptide(L)'
;IQRSEMLMLFRLSVYILLFFISFSEAVISCLNEDGQPVDWFIIYKLPIYKMEVKGSGVDYMYLDPSVMDFQMSKHTVNSSKGALGRTLTQLYSRYTSNGSVYMLYNDAPPELKYPSKYGHTKGVLMFDHSQGFWLTHSVPHFPPFPERNYSYPSTGKYYGQTLLCITYNYTQFPQICEHMQFLLYRICLI
;
A
#
# COMPACT_ATOMS: atom_id res chain seq x y z
N ILE A 1 -20.50 44.91 22.78
CA ILE A 1 -19.79 43.65 23.12
C ILE A 1 -18.60 44.03 23.98
N GLN A 2 -18.63 43.67 25.26
CA GLN A 2 -17.49 43.94 26.17
C GLN A 2 -16.27 43.11 25.74
N ARG A 3 -15.06 43.60 26.02
CA ARG A 3 -13.78 42.94 25.68
C ARG A 3 -13.71 41.47 26.15
N SER A 4 -14.38 41.15 27.26
CA SER A 4 -14.54 39.81 27.81
C SER A 4 -15.38 38.89 26.92
N GLU A 5 -16.49 39.38 26.38
CA GLU A 5 -17.37 38.61 25.49
C GLU A 5 -16.70 38.30 24.16
N MET A 6 -15.94 39.25 23.61
CA MET A 6 -15.16 39.05 22.38
C MET A 6 -14.07 37.98 22.56
N LEU A 7 -13.37 37.97 23.71
CA LEU A 7 -12.40 36.94 24.04
C LEU A 7 -13.06 35.55 24.21
N MET A 8 -14.28 35.53 24.77
CA MET A 8 -15.02 34.29 24.98
C MET A 8 -15.47 33.69 23.65
N LEU A 9 -16.01 34.52 22.74
CA LEU A 9 -16.41 34.13 21.39
C LEU A 9 -15.21 33.64 20.57
N PHE A 10 -14.06 34.31 20.66
CA PHE A 10 -12.84 33.87 19.98
C PHE A 10 -12.35 32.52 20.49
N ARG A 11 -12.33 32.30 21.82
CA ARG A 11 -12.00 30.99 22.41
C ARG A 11 -12.99 29.92 21.95
N LEU A 12 -14.30 30.20 21.98
CA LEU A 12 -15.33 29.27 21.49
C LEU A 12 -15.09 28.91 20.02
N SER A 13 -14.79 29.88 19.17
CA SER A 13 -14.51 29.63 17.75
C SER A 13 -13.25 28.79 17.55
N VAL A 14 -12.20 28.97 18.36
CA VAL A 14 -10.98 28.15 18.32
C VAL A 14 -11.27 26.72 18.79
N TYR A 15 -12.06 26.54 19.86
CA TYR A 15 -12.47 25.20 20.31
C TYR A 15 -13.36 24.49 19.28
N ILE A 16 -14.27 25.22 18.62
CA ILE A 16 -15.11 24.68 17.54
C ILE A 16 -14.24 24.32 16.32
N LEU A 17 -13.28 25.14 15.94
CA LEU A 17 -12.35 24.84 14.83
C LEU A 17 -11.48 23.60 15.16
N LEU A 18 -10.97 23.50 16.40
CA LEU A 18 -10.21 22.34 16.88
C LEU A 18 -11.09 21.08 16.97
N PHE A 19 -12.39 21.21 17.24
CA PHE A 19 -13.36 20.12 17.25
C PHE A 19 -13.74 19.67 15.82
N PHE A 20 -13.78 20.56 14.83
CA PHE A 20 -13.98 20.19 13.42
C PHE A 20 -12.75 19.58 12.75
N ILE A 21 -11.56 19.69 13.36
CA ILE A 21 -10.35 18.96 12.94
C ILE A 21 -10.40 17.48 13.44
N SER A 22 -11.50 17.05 14.06
CA SER A 22 -11.70 15.66 14.47
C SER A 22 -11.69 14.70 13.27
N PHE A 23 -10.61 13.91 13.21
CA PHE A 23 -10.47 12.59 12.59
C PHE A 23 -11.34 12.31 11.36
N SER A 24 -11.03 12.96 10.24
CA SER A 24 -11.23 12.24 8.97
C SER A 24 -10.18 11.14 8.94
N GLU A 25 -10.60 9.88 9.12
CA GLU A 25 -9.71 8.78 8.79
C GLU A 25 -9.25 8.96 7.33
N ALA A 26 -7.94 8.94 7.11
CA ALA A 26 -7.40 9.03 5.77
C ALA A 26 -7.92 7.84 4.95
N VAL A 27 -8.53 8.15 3.82
CA VAL A 27 -9.20 7.20 2.94
C VAL A 27 -8.18 6.23 2.32
N ILE A 28 -8.50 4.94 2.27
CA ILE A 28 -7.57 3.91 1.77
C ILE A 28 -7.31 4.11 0.27
N SER A 29 -6.05 4.27 -0.12
CA SER A 29 -5.64 4.50 -1.52
C SER A 29 -4.20 4.07 -1.79
N CYS A 30 -3.80 4.01 -3.05
CA CYS A 30 -2.40 4.04 -3.41
C CYS A 30 -1.80 5.41 -3.02
N LEU A 31 -0.69 5.40 -2.29
CA LEU A 31 0.01 6.61 -1.86
C LEU A 31 1.33 6.73 -2.62
N ASN A 32 1.60 7.91 -3.17
CA ASN A 32 2.85 8.19 -3.87
C ASN A 32 4.05 8.37 -2.92
N GLU A 33 5.21 8.70 -3.50
CA GLU A 33 6.47 8.92 -2.77
C GLU A 33 6.37 10.01 -1.67
N ASP A 34 5.49 10.99 -1.86
CA ASP A 34 5.26 12.09 -0.91
C ASP A 34 4.07 11.82 0.03
N GLY A 35 3.41 10.68 -0.11
CA GLY A 35 2.27 10.27 0.72
C GLY A 35 0.94 10.89 0.31
N GLN A 36 0.84 11.40 -0.91
CA GLN A 36 -0.41 11.87 -1.49
C GLN A 36 -1.16 10.72 -2.17
N PRO A 37 -2.50 10.67 -2.10
CA PRO A 37 -3.30 9.71 -2.85
C PRO A 37 -3.10 9.86 -4.36
N VAL A 38 -2.99 8.74 -5.07
CA VAL A 38 -2.90 8.69 -6.54
C VAL A 38 -3.78 7.57 -7.09
N ASP A 39 -4.22 7.72 -8.34
CA ASP A 39 -5.03 6.70 -9.02
C ASP A 39 -4.27 5.40 -9.23
N TRP A 40 -2.98 5.49 -9.54
CA TRP A 40 -2.10 4.34 -9.70
C TRP A 40 -0.63 4.72 -9.53
N PHE A 41 0.21 3.73 -9.26
CA PHE A 41 1.66 3.85 -9.43
C PHE A 41 2.28 2.53 -9.87
N ILE A 42 3.44 2.61 -10.52
CA ILE A 42 4.29 1.48 -10.90
C ILE A 42 5.64 1.62 -10.21
N ILE A 43 6.10 0.51 -9.64
CA ILE A 43 7.44 0.35 -9.09
C ILE A 43 8.20 -0.71 -9.88
N TYR A 44 9.37 -0.34 -10.38
CA TYR A 44 10.36 -1.28 -10.90
C TYR A 44 11.53 -1.35 -9.91
N LYS A 45 11.57 -2.38 -9.07
CA LYS A 45 12.68 -2.61 -8.16
C LYS A 45 13.88 -3.18 -8.93
N LEU A 46 15.05 -2.60 -8.68
CA LEU A 46 16.30 -2.94 -9.36
C LEU A 46 16.95 -4.20 -8.76
N PRO A 47 17.54 -5.10 -9.56
CA PRO A 47 18.26 -6.28 -9.06
C PRO A 47 19.50 -5.89 -8.25
N ILE A 48 20.01 -6.82 -7.46
CA ILE A 48 21.27 -6.62 -6.71
C ILE A 48 22.49 -6.55 -7.65
N TYR A 49 22.41 -7.11 -8.86
CA TYR A 49 23.44 -6.98 -9.88
C TYR A 49 22.86 -6.30 -11.12
N LYS A 50 23.40 -5.13 -11.46
CA LYS A 50 23.11 -4.40 -12.70
C LYS A 50 24.37 -4.41 -13.56
N MET A 51 24.35 -5.13 -14.69
CA MET A 51 25.50 -5.16 -15.62
C MET A 51 26.83 -5.39 -14.88
N GLU A 52 26.88 -6.42 -14.04
CA GLU A 52 28.04 -6.80 -13.21
C GLU A 52 28.40 -5.86 -12.05
N VAL A 53 27.72 -4.71 -11.89
CA VAL A 53 27.86 -3.84 -10.73
C VAL A 53 26.91 -4.25 -9.61
N LYS A 54 27.44 -4.43 -8.40
CA LYS A 54 26.66 -4.77 -7.20
C LYS A 54 25.95 -3.52 -6.66
N GLY A 55 24.62 -3.50 -6.72
CA GLY A 55 23.74 -2.52 -6.09
C GLY A 55 23.16 -3.00 -4.76
N SER A 56 22.19 -2.25 -4.23
CA SER A 56 21.53 -2.57 -2.95
C SER A 56 20.50 -3.72 -3.06
N GLY A 57 19.95 -3.93 -4.25
CA GLY A 57 18.82 -4.82 -4.50
C GLY A 57 17.47 -4.33 -3.95
N VAL A 58 17.42 -3.10 -3.42
CA VAL A 58 16.20 -2.49 -2.85
C VAL A 58 15.88 -1.09 -3.39
N ASP A 59 16.73 -0.53 -4.23
CA ASP A 59 16.44 0.70 -4.98
C ASP A 59 15.40 0.42 -6.07
N TYR A 60 14.58 1.41 -6.42
CA TYR A 60 13.53 1.23 -7.42
C TYR A 60 13.21 2.47 -8.25
N MET A 61 12.89 2.25 -9.52
CA MET A 61 12.29 3.27 -10.38
C MET A 61 10.80 3.39 -10.04
N TYR A 62 10.26 4.59 -10.12
CA TYR A 62 8.90 4.93 -9.77
C TYR A 62 8.23 5.74 -10.88
N LEU A 63 6.94 5.50 -11.11
CA LEU A 63 6.09 6.25 -12.02
C LEU A 63 4.65 6.29 -11.48
N ASP A 64 4.02 7.45 -11.55
CA ASP A 64 2.60 7.67 -11.27
C ASP A 64 2.09 8.83 -12.15
N PRO A 65 0.79 9.19 -12.11
CA PRO A 65 0.26 10.31 -12.89
C PRO A 65 0.86 11.69 -12.58
N SER A 66 1.48 11.87 -11.42
CA SER A 66 2.07 13.15 -10.99
C SER A 66 3.46 13.39 -11.56
N VAL A 67 4.10 12.35 -12.12
CA VAL A 67 5.42 12.44 -12.75
C VAL A 67 5.37 11.99 -14.21
N MET A 68 6.11 12.67 -15.08
CA MET A 68 6.02 12.47 -16.53
C MET A 68 6.79 11.24 -17.04
N ASP A 69 7.82 10.80 -16.30
CA ASP A 69 8.72 9.70 -16.68
C ASP A 69 9.14 8.87 -15.46
N PHE A 70 9.66 7.66 -15.71
CA PHE A 70 10.29 6.86 -14.66
C PHE A 70 11.45 7.62 -14.01
N GLN A 71 11.34 7.82 -12.70
CA GLN A 71 12.37 8.45 -11.90
C GLN A 71 12.96 7.48 -10.88
N MET A 72 14.22 7.68 -10.53
CA MET A 72 14.84 6.95 -9.42
C MET A 72 14.21 7.43 -8.11
N SER A 73 13.66 6.51 -7.31
CA SER A 73 13.11 6.86 -6.00
C SER A 73 14.20 7.33 -5.02
N LYS A 74 13.83 8.27 -4.13
CA LYS A 74 14.61 8.67 -2.95
C LYS A 74 14.50 7.68 -1.79
N HIS A 75 13.64 6.68 -1.93
CA HIS A 75 13.34 5.65 -0.94
C HIS A 75 13.75 4.27 -1.47
N THR A 76 13.83 3.30 -0.57
CA THR A 76 14.01 1.88 -0.93
C THR A 76 12.70 1.15 -0.75
N VAL A 77 12.52 0.01 -1.44
CA VAL A 77 11.31 -0.80 -1.26
C VAL A 77 11.17 -1.32 0.18
N ASN A 78 12.22 -1.32 1.00
CA ASN A 78 12.13 -1.68 2.42
C ASN A 78 11.69 -0.52 3.33
N SER A 79 11.60 0.71 2.80
CA SER A 79 11.22 1.88 3.58
C SER A 79 9.71 2.00 3.72
N SER A 80 9.23 2.29 4.94
CA SER A 80 7.82 2.68 5.17
C SER A 80 7.50 4.10 4.66
N LYS A 81 8.49 4.86 4.17
CA LYS A 81 8.34 6.24 3.70
C LYS A 81 8.23 6.35 2.16
N GLY A 82 8.48 5.29 1.41
CA GLY A 82 8.24 5.26 -0.04
C GLY A 82 6.81 4.82 -0.38
N ALA A 83 6.40 4.96 -1.64
CA ALA A 83 5.04 4.68 -2.10
C ALA A 83 4.51 3.30 -1.66
N LEU A 84 5.31 2.25 -1.86
CA LEU A 84 4.95 0.88 -1.45
C LEU A 84 4.73 0.78 0.07
N GLY A 85 5.69 1.28 0.84
CA GLY A 85 5.64 1.21 2.30
C GLY A 85 4.50 2.02 2.89
N ARG A 86 4.27 3.24 2.39
CA ARG A 86 3.15 4.09 2.80
C ARG A 86 1.81 3.42 2.51
N THR A 87 1.67 2.92 1.28
CA THR A 87 0.45 2.24 0.84
C THR A 87 0.12 1.06 1.73
N LEU A 88 1.08 0.15 1.96
CA LEU A 88 0.85 -1.04 2.76
C LEU A 88 0.78 -0.78 4.27
N THR A 89 1.36 0.32 4.77
CA THR A 89 1.23 0.71 6.19
C THR A 89 -0.24 1.02 6.55
N GLN A 90 -1.08 1.41 5.58
CA GLN A 90 -2.53 1.53 5.80
C GLN A 90 -3.13 0.20 6.27
N LEU A 91 -2.70 -0.93 5.69
CA LEU A 91 -3.12 -2.28 6.08
C LEU A 91 -2.57 -2.63 7.47
N TYR A 92 -1.26 -2.50 7.68
CA TYR A 92 -0.63 -2.88 8.96
C TYR A 92 -1.14 -2.07 10.16
N SER A 93 -1.64 -0.85 9.94
CA SER A 93 -2.24 -0.02 10.99
C SER A 93 -3.71 -0.31 11.26
N ARG A 94 -4.41 -1.04 10.37
CA ARG A 94 -5.87 -1.22 10.40
C ARG A 94 -6.34 -2.66 10.25
N TYR A 95 -5.45 -3.65 10.24
CA TYR A 95 -5.82 -5.05 9.98
C TYR A 95 -6.78 -5.67 11.01
N THR A 96 -6.90 -5.08 12.20
CA THR A 96 -7.89 -5.47 13.24
C THR A 96 -9.14 -4.59 13.25
N SER A 97 -9.24 -3.61 12.34
CA SER A 97 -10.38 -2.70 12.26
C SER A 97 -11.57 -3.38 11.56
N ASN A 98 -12.76 -3.23 12.13
CA ASN A 98 -14.01 -3.71 11.53
C ASN A 98 -14.47 -2.86 10.33
N GLY A 99 -13.85 -1.70 10.09
CA GLY A 99 -14.21 -0.78 9.00
C GLY A 99 -13.51 -1.05 7.67
N SER A 100 -12.66 -2.07 7.60
CA SER A 100 -11.91 -2.41 6.38
C SER A 100 -11.76 -3.92 6.21
N VAL A 101 -11.68 -4.35 4.96
CA VAL A 101 -11.37 -5.72 4.54
C VAL A 101 -10.05 -5.73 3.81
N TYR A 102 -9.26 -6.78 4.00
CA TYR A 102 -8.02 -6.98 3.23
C TYR A 102 -7.90 -8.43 2.77
N MET A 103 -7.01 -8.64 1.81
CA MET A 103 -6.67 -9.95 1.30
C MET A 103 -5.22 -9.98 0.88
N LEU A 104 -4.47 -10.95 1.40
CA LEU A 104 -3.09 -11.22 0.98
C LEU A 104 -3.08 -12.51 0.17
N TYR A 105 -2.53 -12.48 -1.04
CA TYR A 105 -2.36 -13.68 -1.86
C TYR A 105 -0.97 -13.76 -2.46
N ASN A 106 -0.39 -14.96 -2.46
CA ASN A 106 0.92 -15.26 -3.01
C ASN A 106 1.04 -16.78 -3.16
N ASP A 107 1.45 -17.28 -4.33
CA ASP A 107 1.78 -18.70 -4.54
C ASP A 107 3.02 -19.15 -3.73
N ALA A 108 3.91 -18.22 -3.40
CA ALA A 108 5.03 -18.39 -2.49
C ALA A 108 4.89 -17.46 -1.27
N PRO A 109 3.93 -17.69 -0.36
CA PRO A 109 3.68 -16.79 0.77
C PRO A 109 4.85 -16.77 1.77
N PRO A 110 4.91 -15.78 2.68
CA PRO A 110 5.87 -15.82 3.78
C PRO A 110 5.70 -17.11 4.59
N GLU A 111 6.81 -17.79 4.88
CA GLU A 111 6.90 -18.91 5.84
C GLU A 111 6.11 -20.20 5.52
N LEU A 112 5.23 -20.21 4.52
CA LEU A 112 4.52 -21.43 4.11
C LEU A 112 5.19 -22.08 2.89
N LYS A 113 5.07 -23.40 2.81
CA LYS A 113 5.57 -24.18 1.66
C LYS A 113 4.87 -23.77 0.37
N TYR A 114 5.63 -23.72 -0.72
CA TYR A 114 5.14 -23.49 -2.07
C TYR A 114 4.27 -24.66 -2.55
N PRO A 115 2.98 -24.45 -2.84
CA PRO A 115 2.11 -25.49 -3.41
C PRO A 115 2.05 -25.33 -4.93
N SER A 116 2.41 -26.39 -5.68
CA SER A 116 2.46 -26.38 -7.15
C SER A 116 1.11 -26.27 -7.86
N LYS A 117 -0.02 -26.27 -7.14
CA LYS A 117 -1.37 -26.38 -7.70
C LYS A 117 -2.10 -25.03 -7.89
N TYR A 118 -1.51 -23.92 -7.44
CA TYR A 118 -2.12 -22.59 -7.52
C TYR A 118 -1.54 -21.78 -8.67
N GLY A 119 -2.31 -20.81 -9.16
CA GLY A 119 -1.82 -19.84 -10.15
C GLY A 119 -0.68 -19.01 -9.57
N HIS A 120 0.28 -18.63 -10.43
CA HIS A 120 1.48 -17.87 -10.04
C HIS A 120 1.19 -16.38 -9.81
N THR A 121 0.21 -16.09 -8.95
CA THR A 121 -0.33 -14.75 -8.73
C THR A 121 -0.02 -14.29 -7.31
N LYS A 122 0.26 -13.00 -7.18
CA LYS A 122 0.63 -12.38 -5.91
C LYS A 122 0.10 -10.95 -5.83
N GLY A 123 -0.33 -10.55 -4.65
CA GLY A 123 -0.85 -9.21 -4.43
C GLY A 123 -1.51 -9.00 -3.08
N VAL A 124 -2.01 -7.77 -2.94
CA VAL A 124 -2.67 -7.25 -1.76
C VAL A 124 -3.91 -6.50 -2.20
N LEU A 125 -5.04 -6.76 -1.55
CA LEU A 125 -6.20 -5.87 -1.59
C LEU A 125 -6.48 -5.33 -0.21
N MET A 126 -6.92 -4.09 -0.16
CA MET A 126 -7.46 -3.48 1.05
C MET A 126 -8.54 -2.48 0.65
N PHE A 127 -9.72 -2.58 1.25
CA PHE A 127 -10.86 -1.71 1.00
C PHE A 127 -11.54 -1.31 2.30
N ASP A 128 -11.99 -0.06 2.38
CA ASP A 128 -13.00 0.39 3.33
C ASP A 128 -14.36 0.50 2.62
N HIS A 129 -15.37 1.07 3.29
CA HIS A 129 -16.71 1.24 2.72
C HIS A 129 -16.80 2.25 1.56
N SER A 130 -15.72 2.99 1.25
CA SER A 130 -15.67 4.04 0.24
C SER A 130 -14.78 3.67 -0.95
N GLN A 131 -13.56 3.17 -0.69
CA GLN A 131 -12.58 2.83 -1.72
C GLN A 131 -11.49 1.92 -1.15
N GLY A 132 -10.54 1.57 -2.00
CA GLY A 132 -9.41 0.73 -1.62
C GLY A 132 -8.33 0.73 -2.69
N PHE A 133 -7.37 -0.17 -2.53
CA PHE A 133 -6.38 -0.44 -3.55
C PHE A 133 -6.26 -1.93 -3.85
N TRP A 134 -5.84 -2.22 -5.07
CA TRP A 134 -5.33 -3.52 -5.47
C TRP A 134 -3.88 -3.36 -5.93
N LEU A 135 -2.97 -3.99 -5.19
CA LEU A 135 -1.54 -4.04 -5.49
C LEU A 135 -1.20 -5.42 -6.04
N THR A 136 -0.77 -5.50 -7.29
CA THR A 136 -0.21 -6.72 -7.88
C THR A 136 1.31 -6.65 -7.88
N HIS A 137 1.98 -7.79 -7.70
CA HIS A 137 3.45 -7.83 -7.69
C HIS A 137 4.04 -9.18 -8.10
N SER A 138 5.34 -9.20 -8.36
CA SER A 138 6.11 -10.42 -8.65
C SER A 138 6.90 -10.98 -7.46
N VAL A 139 6.91 -10.29 -6.31
CA VAL A 139 7.77 -10.59 -5.14
C VAL A 139 7.31 -11.84 -4.36
N PRO A 140 8.10 -12.93 -4.28
CA PRO A 140 7.80 -14.07 -3.40
C PRO A 140 8.04 -13.72 -1.93
N HIS A 141 7.35 -14.41 -1.03
CA HIS A 141 7.40 -14.25 0.42
C HIS A 141 7.03 -12.83 0.88
N PHE A 142 6.10 -12.20 0.16
CA PHE A 142 5.63 -10.83 0.40
C PHE A 142 4.11 -10.72 0.20
N PRO A 143 3.43 -9.81 0.89
CA PRO A 143 3.92 -9.04 2.04
C PRO A 143 3.98 -9.92 3.31
N PRO A 144 4.71 -9.50 4.36
CA PRO A 144 4.60 -10.11 5.69
C PRO A 144 3.15 -10.14 6.18
N PHE A 145 2.81 -11.16 6.97
CA PHE A 145 1.51 -11.24 7.63
C PHE A 145 1.23 -9.98 8.49
N PRO A 146 -0.03 -9.54 8.64
CA PRO A 146 -0.36 -8.24 9.24
C PRO A 146 0.13 -8.04 10.68
N GLU A 147 0.25 -9.12 11.45
CA GLU A 147 0.81 -9.10 12.81
C GLU A 147 2.30 -8.74 12.83
N ARG A 148 2.93 -8.74 11.65
CA ARG A 148 4.31 -8.32 11.44
C ARG A 148 4.30 -6.98 10.75
N ASN A 149 5.10 -6.06 11.27
CA ASN A 149 5.28 -4.76 10.62
C ASN A 149 5.78 -4.92 9.17
N TYR A 150 5.50 -3.90 8.36
CA TYR A 150 5.98 -3.80 7.00
C TYR A 150 7.48 -4.06 6.89
N SER A 151 7.86 -4.97 6.00
CA SER A 151 9.24 -5.21 5.61
C SER A 151 9.30 -5.85 4.23
N TYR A 152 10.42 -5.67 3.55
CA TYR A 152 10.67 -6.27 2.25
C TYR A 152 11.54 -7.53 2.39
N PRO A 153 11.16 -8.68 1.79
CA PRO A 153 11.86 -9.93 2.01
C PRO A 153 13.28 -9.90 1.43
N SER A 154 14.22 -10.53 2.14
CA SER A 154 15.61 -10.65 1.69
C SER A 154 15.72 -11.40 0.34
N THR A 155 14.88 -12.39 0.12
CA THR A 155 14.77 -13.16 -1.13
C THR A 155 14.37 -12.30 -2.32
N GLY A 156 13.59 -11.24 -2.09
CA GLY A 156 13.13 -10.31 -3.13
C GLY A 156 14.19 -9.34 -3.64
N LYS A 157 15.42 -9.37 -3.09
CA LYS A 157 16.50 -8.43 -3.44
C LYS A 157 17.25 -8.80 -4.72
N TYR A 158 17.36 -10.08 -5.02
CA TYR A 158 18.29 -10.59 -6.03
C TYR A 158 17.91 -10.15 -7.46
N TYR A 159 16.68 -10.43 -7.86
CA TYR A 159 16.16 -10.11 -9.20
C TYR A 159 15.41 -8.78 -9.23
N GLY A 160 15.19 -8.26 -10.44
CA GLY A 160 14.23 -7.18 -10.65
C GLY A 160 12.82 -7.63 -10.29
N GLN A 161 11.98 -6.70 -9.83
CA GLN A 161 10.59 -6.98 -9.46
C GLN A 161 9.70 -5.83 -9.89
N THR A 162 8.48 -6.13 -10.30
CA THR A 162 7.48 -5.14 -10.68
C THR A 162 6.33 -5.15 -9.69
N LEU A 163 5.83 -3.97 -9.35
CA LEU A 163 4.63 -3.78 -8.56
C LEU A 163 3.75 -2.72 -9.22
N LEU A 164 2.45 -2.95 -9.24
CA LEU A 164 1.44 -2.02 -9.75
C LEU A 164 0.35 -1.88 -8.70
N CYS A 165 0.13 -0.65 -8.24
CA CYS A 165 -0.98 -0.30 -7.37
C CYS A 165 -2.01 0.49 -8.16
N ILE A 166 -3.29 0.14 -8.00
CA ILE A 166 -4.40 0.93 -8.54
C ILE A 166 -5.41 1.17 -7.41
N THR A 167 -5.85 2.43 -7.27
CA THR A 167 -6.93 2.85 -6.37
C THR A 167 -8.27 2.59 -7.05
N TYR A 168 -9.21 2.01 -6.33
CA TYR A 168 -10.54 1.66 -6.84
C TYR A 168 -11.62 2.18 -5.91
N ASN A 169 -12.74 2.63 -6.48
CA ASN A 169 -13.93 2.88 -5.69
C ASN A 169 -14.51 1.55 -5.18
N TYR A 170 -15.11 1.55 -3.98
CA TYR A 170 -15.69 0.34 -3.38
C TYR A 170 -16.75 -0.33 -4.28
N THR A 171 -17.45 0.43 -5.12
CA THR A 171 -18.40 -0.10 -6.10
C THR A 171 -17.80 -1.12 -7.09
N GLN A 172 -16.48 -1.14 -7.26
CA GLN A 172 -15.77 -2.09 -8.12
C GLN A 172 -15.29 -3.34 -7.37
N PHE A 173 -15.31 -3.32 -6.03
CA PHE A 173 -14.80 -4.41 -5.20
C PHE A 173 -15.51 -5.75 -5.47
N PRO A 174 -16.84 -5.83 -5.63
CA PRO A 174 -17.51 -7.10 -5.95
C PRO A 174 -17.01 -7.73 -7.25
N GLN A 175 -16.87 -6.93 -8.32
CA GLN A 175 -16.36 -7.43 -9.62
C GLN A 175 -14.90 -7.85 -9.54
N ILE A 176 -14.07 -7.13 -8.76
CA ILE A 176 -12.68 -7.53 -8.52
C ILE A 176 -12.65 -8.89 -7.83
N CYS A 177 -13.44 -9.09 -6.77
CA CYS A 177 -13.53 -10.37 -6.07
C CYS A 177 -13.98 -11.52 -6.98
N GLU A 178 -14.93 -11.28 -7.88
CA GLU A 178 -15.37 -12.26 -8.87
C GLU A 178 -14.24 -12.62 -9.85
N HIS A 179 -13.57 -11.62 -10.44
CA HIS A 179 -12.45 -11.85 -11.35
C HIS A 179 -11.30 -12.60 -10.69
N MET A 180 -11.02 -12.31 -9.43
CA MET A 180 -9.97 -12.98 -8.71
C MET A 180 -10.23 -14.48 -8.60
N GLN A 181 -11.48 -14.95 -8.47
CA GLN A 181 -11.79 -16.38 -8.35
C GLN A 181 -11.22 -17.21 -9.51
N PHE A 182 -11.05 -16.62 -10.68
CA PHE A 182 -10.46 -17.27 -11.86
C PHE A 182 -8.93 -17.41 -11.80
N LEU A 183 -8.25 -16.67 -10.92
CA LEU A 183 -6.78 -16.69 -10.83
C LEU A 183 -6.22 -17.92 -10.10
N LEU A 184 -7.08 -18.76 -9.52
CA LEU A 184 -6.68 -19.92 -8.69
C LEU A 184 -5.59 -19.53 -7.67
N TYR A 185 -5.75 -18.37 -7.04
CA TYR A 185 -4.78 -17.82 -6.10
C TYR A 185 -4.77 -18.61 -4.79
N ARG A 186 -3.63 -18.56 -4.08
CA ARG A 186 -3.57 -19.02 -2.70
C ARG A 186 -3.83 -17.86 -1.76
N ILE A 187 -4.95 -17.93 -1.03
CA ILE A 187 -5.21 -17.03 0.11
C ILE A 187 -4.17 -17.28 1.18
N CYS A 188 -3.49 -16.21 1.58
CA CYS A 188 -2.56 -16.24 2.68
C CYS A 188 -3.28 -15.91 3.99
N LEU A 189 -4.22 -14.96 3.97
CA LEU A 189 -5.19 -14.62 5.02
C LEU A 189 -6.39 -13.84 4.45
N ILE A 190 -7.51 -13.92 5.17
CA ILE A 190 -8.68 -13.02 5.13
C ILE A 190 -8.79 -12.40 6.52
#